data_AF-A0A2T2NGJ7-F1
#
_entry.id   AF-A0A2T2NGJ7-F1
#
_cell.length_a   1.000
_cell.length_b   1.000
_cell.length_c   1.000
_cell.angle_alpha   90.00
_cell.angle_beta   90.00
_cell.angle_gamma   90.00
#
_symmetry.space_group_name_H-M   'P 1'
#
loop_
_entity.id
_entity.type
_entity.pdbx_description
1 polymer ?
#
loop_
_entity_poly.entity_id
_entity_poly.type
_entity_poly.pdbx_seq_one_letter_code
_entity_poly.pdbx_strand_id
1 'polypeptide(L)'
;MAPSTAALCCAVLTIARCSIKITCAPHNNVLEGTLFTTCNITNAIAINTAPAPPNPSAPLSSQPGDYHIIPFAHILSFELLGSGERIAESGPGFDGALPSISKVDLDALRAREEQTIREMKRKDAQKGKGVSKEAQEIFDAISRTLPTRWADADIVVNDAVLVKPPYTLDSLKAPADKAQSLAQVRKIVENYYKRKNAGGATRAPVAMPIAPRKGG
;
A
#
# COMPACT_ATOMS: atom_id res chain seq x y z
N MET A 1 18.97 25.60 -38.51
CA MET A 1 17.61 25.03 -38.66
C MET A 1 17.40 24.08 -37.50
N ALA A 2 16.64 24.47 -36.47
CA ALA A 2 16.21 23.53 -35.44
C ALA A 2 15.31 22.48 -36.10
N PRO A 3 15.47 21.17 -35.81
CA PRO A 3 14.48 20.19 -36.24
C PRO A 3 13.14 20.64 -35.67
N SER A 4 12.15 20.82 -36.55
CA SER A 4 10.81 21.27 -36.17
C SER A 4 10.34 20.48 -34.95
N THR A 5 10.00 21.18 -33.87
CA THR A 5 9.50 20.62 -32.60
C THR A 5 8.32 19.66 -32.83
N ALA A 6 7.59 19.83 -33.94
CA ALA A 6 6.53 18.94 -34.38
C ALA A 6 7.03 17.56 -34.88
N ALA A 7 8.20 17.48 -35.51
CA ALA A 7 8.75 16.22 -36.03
C ALA A 7 9.28 15.32 -34.89
N LEU A 8 9.88 15.93 -33.86
CA LEU A 8 10.22 15.26 -32.60
C LEU A 8 8.96 14.75 -31.88
N CYS A 9 7.86 15.52 -31.88
CA CYS A 9 6.60 15.11 -31.27
C CYS A 9 6.00 13.86 -31.93
N CYS A 10 5.98 13.78 -33.28
CA CYS A 10 5.41 12.63 -34.00
C CYS A 10 6.20 11.32 -33.87
N ALA A 11 7.54 11.38 -33.90
CA ALA A 11 8.38 10.18 -33.85
C ALA A 11 8.49 9.58 -32.43
N VAL A 12 8.42 10.44 -31.41
CA VAL A 12 8.76 10.07 -30.03
C VAL A 12 7.53 9.56 -29.24
N LEU A 13 6.31 10.05 -29.55
CA LEU A 13 5.08 9.60 -28.87
C LEU A 13 4.51 8.27 -29.38
N THR A 14 4.83 7.88 -30.61
CA THR A 14 4.32 6.63 -31.22
C THR A 14 5.00 5.38 -30.66
N ILE A 15 6.13 5.54 -29.96
CA ILE A 15 6.97 4.41 -29.54
C ILE A 15 7.47 4.63 -28.12
N ALA A 16 6.57 4.61 -27.13
CA ALA A 16 7.02 4.35 -25.76
C ALA A 16 7.81 3.03 -25.80
N ARG A 17 9.05 3.05 -25.28
CA ARG A 17 10.03 1.94 -25.39
C ARG A 17 10.79 1.81 -26.72
N CYS A 18 11.00 2.88 -27.47
CA CYS A 18 12.03 2.89 -28.51
C CYS A 18 13.43 3.11 -27.94
N SER A 19 14.42 2.50 -28.58
CA SER A 19 15.82 2.87 -28.41
C SER A 19 16.10 4.12 -29.23
N ILE A 20 16.59 5.16 -28.56
CA ILE A 20 16.86 6.46 -29.16
C ILE A 20 18.26 6.93 -28.81
N LYS A 21 18.84 7.69 -29.73
CA LYS A 21 20.10 8.38 -29.56
C LYS A 21 19.86 9.87 -29.74
N ILE A 22 20.25 10.63 -28.73
CA ILE A 22 20.05 12.08 -28.70
C ILE A 22 21.36 12.79 -28.42
N THR A 23 21.54 13.95 -29.04
CA THR A 23 22.68 14.82 -28.79
C THR A 23 22.20 16.07 -28.06
N CYS A 24 22.78 16.36 -26.90
CA CYS A 24 22.34 17.41 -26.00
C CYS A 24 23.32 18.58 -25.92
N ALA A 25 22.79 19.81 -25.95
CA ALA A 25 23.51 21.03 -25.64
C ALA A 25 23.73 21.18 -24.11
N PRO A 26 24.75 21.94 -23.65
CA PRO A 26 25.71 22.72 -24.43
C PRO A 26 26.99 21.97 -24.82
N HIS A 27 27.25 20.78 -24.27
CA HIS A 27 28.51 20.04 -24.46
C HIS A 27 28.47 18.98 -25.57
N ASN A 28 27.42 18.97 -26.39
CA ASN A 28 27.22 17.97 -27.45
C ASN A 28 27.24 16.53 -26.91
N ASN A 29 26.72 16.34 -25.69
CA ASN A 29 26.69 15.05 -25.01
C ASN A 29 25.73 14.12 -25.73
N VAL A 30 26.23 12.96 -26.16
CA VAL A 30 25.43 11.93 -26.82
C VAL A 30 24.92 10.97 -25.75
N LEU A 31 23.60 10.86 -25.64
CA LEU A 31 22.94 9.92 -24.73
C LEU A 31 22.18 8.89 -25.57
N GLU A 32 22.43 7.62 -25.27
CA GLU A 32 21.77 6.48 -25.90
C GLU A 32 21.00 5.73 -24.83
N GLY A 33 19.73 5.45 -25.10
CA GLY A 33 18.87 4.83 -24.10
C GLY A 33 17.49 4.52 -24.61
N THR A 34 16.66 4.01 -23.71
CA THR A 34 15.25 3.72 -24.01
C THR A 34 14.39 4.90 -23.60
N LEU A 35 13.54 5.38 -24.51
CA LEU A 35 12.56 6.41 -24.19
C LEU A 35 11.55 5.89 -23.18
N PHE A 36 11.49 6.52 -22.01
CA PHE A 36 10.55 6.17 -20.95
C PHE A 36 9.23 6.93 -21.09
N THR A 37 9.29 8.26 -21.19
CA THR A 37 8.09 9.09 -21.37
C THR A 37 8.42 10.43 -22.03
N THR A 38 7.38 11.09 -22.54
CA THR A 38 7.44 12.47 -23.01
C THR A 38 6.35 13.29 -22.36
N CYS A 39 6.64 14.55 -22.09
CA CYS A 39 5.66 15.49 -21.60
C CYS A 39 5.55 16.65 -22.57
N ASN A 40 4.41 16.73 -23.28
CA ASN A 40 4.13 17.83 -24.20
C ASN A 40 3.74 19.13 -23.48
N ILE A 41 3.35 19.04 -22.20
CA ILE A 41 3.03 20.23 -21.38
C ILE A 41 4.31 20.94 -20.97
N THR A 42 5.32 20.19 -20.52
CA THR A 42 6.61 20.74 -20.08
C THR A 42 7.68 20.72 -21.16
N ASN A 43 7.36 20.26 -22.37
CA ASN A 43 8.28 20.12 -23.50
C ASN A 43 9.60 19.42 -23.12
N ALA A 44 9.49 18.26 -22.49
CA ALA A 44 10.65 17.47 -22.03
C ALA A 44 10.47 15.97 -22.32
N ILE A 45 11.58 15.27 -22.55
CA ILE A 45 11.65 13.81 -22.61
C ILE A 45 12.32 13.24 -21.36
N ALA A 46 11.97 12.01 -20.99
CA ALA A 46 12.71 11.21 -20.04
C ALA A 46 13.26 9.96 -20.73
N ILE A 47 14.57 9.74 -20.62
CA ILE A 47 15.28 8.59 -21.19
C ILE A 47 15.91 7.76 -20.08
N ASN A 48 15.94 6.44 -20.24
CA ASN A 48 16.72 5.54 -19.40
C ASN A 48 18.01 5.15 -20.13
N THR A 49 19.15 5.58 -19.60
CA THR A 49 20.51 5.28 -20.12
C THR A 49 21.13 4.04 -19.49
N ALA A 50 20.44 3.39 -18.56
CA ALA A 50 20.95 2.18 -17.93
C ALA A 50 21.18 1.07 -18.98
N PRO A 51 22.30 0.34 -18.88
CA PRO A 51 22.61 -0.73 -19.82
C PRO A 51 21.51 -1.81 -19.78
N ALA A 52 21.16 -2.32 -20.96
CA ALA A 52 20.15 -3.36 -21.09
C ALA A 52 20.54 -4.58 -20.22
N PRO A 53 19.60 -5.13 -19.43
CA PRO A 53 19.88 -6.33 -18.65
C PRO A 53 20.26 -7.48 -19.59
N PRO A 54 21.13 -8.42 -19.15
CA PRO A 54 21.52 -9.58 -19.95
C PRO A 54 20.36 -10.54 -20.27
N ASN A 55 19.18 -10.33 -19.68
CA ASN A 55 17.98 -11.12 -19.94
C ASN A 55 16.85 -10.24 -20.52
N PRO A 56 16.43 -10.45 -21.79
CA PRO A 56 15.40 -9.65 -22.47
C PRO A 56 13.98 -9.85 -21.92
N SER A 57 13.78 -10.78 -20.97
CA SER A 57 12.46 -11.12 -20.41
C SER A 57 12.17 -10.45 -19.06
N ALA A 58 13.10 -9.63 -18.54
CA ALA A 58 12.96 -9.04 -17.22
C ALA A 58 11.87 -7.93 -17.21
N PRO A 59 10.98 -7.91 -16.20
CA PRO A 59 9.95 -6.87 -16.09
C PRO A 59 10.59 -5.48 -15.91
N LEU A 60 10.00 -4.45 -16.51
CA LEU A 60 10.52 -3.07 -16.47
C LEU A 60 10.77 -2.52 -15.06
N SER A 61 10.06 -3.03 -14.05
CA SER A 61 10.25 -2.64 -12.65
C SER A 61 11.58 -3.11 -12.05
N SER A 62 12.26 -4.08 -12.66
CA SER A 62 13.55 -4.61 -12.21
C SER A 62 14.74 -4.09 -13.02
N GLN A 63 14.52 -3.16 -13.97
CA GLN A 63 15.63 -2.57 -14.70
C GLN A 63 16.36 -1.55 -13.81
N PRO A 64 17.70 -1.56 -13.75
CA PRO A 64 18.45 -0.47 -13.16
C PRO A 64 18.01 0.82 -13.85
N GLY A 65 17.68 1.84 -13.07
CA GLY A 65 17.11 3.08 -13.57
C GLY A 65 18.13 4.21 -13.51
N ASP A 66 18.68 4.58 -14.65
CA ASP A 66 19.45 5.82 -14.79
C ASP A 66 18.65 6.74 -15.73
N TYR A 67 17.84 7.61 -15.12
CA TYR A 67 16.88 8.43 -15.84
C TYR A 67 17.36 9.86 -16.02
N HIS A 68 17.41 10.31 -17.26
CA HIS A 68 17.69 11.71 -17.61
C HIS A 68 16.45 12.40 -18.16
N ILE A 69 16.09 13.53 -17.57
CA ILE A 69 15.00 14.40 -18.05
C ILE A 69 15.62 15.56 -18.83
N ILE A 70 15.28 15.66 -20.11
CA ILE A 70 15.92 16.60 -21.05
C ILE A 70 14.84 17.45 -21.70
N PRO A 71 14.87 18.78 -21.52
CA PRO A 71 14.00 19.70 -22.24
C PRO A 71 14.28 19.66 -23.74
N PHE A 72 13.24 19.81 -24.58
CA PHE A 72 13.39 19.81 -26.04
C PHE A 72 14.34 20.92 -26.53
N ALA A 73 14.42 22.03 -25.80
CA ALA A 73 15.34 23.13 -26.11
C ALA A 73 16.83 22.71 -26.08
N HIS A 74 17.17 21.66 -25.33
CA HIS A 74 18.54 21.17 -25.22
C HIS A 74 18.84 20.03 -26.20
N ILE A 75 17.86 19.56 -26.98
CA ILE A 75 18.05 18.47 -27.95
C ILE A 75 18.47 19.08 -29.28
N LEU A 76 19.71 18.78 -29.70
CA LEU A 76 20.27 19.23 -30.97
C LEU A 76 19.93 18.27 -32.12
N SER A 77 20.03 16.97 -31.85
CA SER A 77 19.70 15.92 -32.82
C SER A 77 19.01 14.75 -32.14
N PHE A 78 18.17 14.06 -32.90
CA PHE A 78 17.43 12.89 -32.47
C PHE A 78 17.47 11.83 -33.55
N GLU A 79 17.87 10.61 -33.17
CA GLU A 79 17.96 9.44 -34.02
C GLU A 79 17.24 8.26 -33.36
N LEU A 80 16.39 7.58 -34.13
CA LEU A 80 15.65 6.40 -33.69
C LEU A 80 16.45 5.15 -34.06
N LEU A 81 16.97 4.44 -33.05
CA LEU A 81 17.80 3.25 -33.24
C LEU A 81 16.98 1.95 -33.33
N GLY A 82 15.76 1.95 -32.80
CA GLY A 82 14.88 0.77 -32.87
C GLY A 82 13.43 1.09 -32.60
N SER A 83 12.52 0.44 -33.34
CA SER A 83 11.09 0.47 -33.03
C SER A 83 10.82 -0.49 -31.88
N GLY A 84 10.50 0.07 -30.71
CA GLY A 84 9.73 -0.65 -29.70
C GLY A 84 8.42 -1.16 -30.31
N GLU A 85 7.92 -2.26 -29.76
CA GLU A 85 6.74 -3.00 -30.18
C GLU A 85 5.61 -2.08 -30.69
N ARG A 86 5.42 -2.03 -32.02
CA ARG A 86 4.30 -1.33 -32.63
C ARG A 86 3.03 -2.11 -32.30
N ILE A 87 2.13 -1.51 -31.55
CA ILE A 87 0.75 -2.01 -31.46
C ILE A 87 0.13 -1.83 -32.85
N ALA A 88 -0.32 -2.92 -33.47
CA ALA A 88 -0.73 -2.98 -34.88
C ALA A 88 -2.04 -2.23 -35.23
N GLU A 89 -2.64 -1.49 -34.29
CA GLU A 89 -3.95 -0.85 -34.45
C GLU A 89 -3.95 0.66 -34.17
N SER A 90 -2.80 1.34 -34.23
CA SER A 90 -2.78 2.80 -34.24
C SER A 90 -3.12 3.34 -35.63
N GLY A 91 -4.33 3.87 -35.79
CA GLY A 91 -4.67 4.71 -36.93
C GLY A 91 -3.72 5.92 -37.05
N PRO A 92 -3.65 6.57 -38.22
CA PRO A 92 -2.77 7.73 -38.41
C PRO A 92 -3.30 8.91 -37.59
N GLY A 93 -2.71 9.16 -36.42
CA GLY A 93 -3.02 10.35 -35.62
C GLY A 93 -2.89 10.17 -34.11
N PHE A 94 -2.69 11.32 -33.44
CA PHE A 94 -2.52 11.54 -32.00
C PHE A 94 -3.56 10.85 -31.09
N ASP A 95 -4.76 10.55 -31.60
CA ASP A 95 -5.89 10.04 -30.81
C ASP A 95 -5.78 8.53 -30.46
N GLY A 96 -4.81 7.82 -31.05
CA GLY A 96 -4.63 6.37 -30.85
C GLY A 96 -3.58 5.97 -29.82
N ALA A 97 -2.80 6.91 -29.28
CA ALA A 97 -1.69 6.63 -28.36
C ALA A 97 -2.13 6.71 -26.89
N LEU A 98 -3.19 5.98 -26.53
CA LEU A 98 -3.44 5.68 -25.12
C LEU A 98 -2.49 4.56 -24.73
N PRO A 99 -1.56 4.75 -23.75
CA PRO A 99 -0.88 3.60 -23.16
C PRO A 99 -1.98 2.64 -22.72
N SER A 100 -1.90 1.36 -23.08
CA SER A 100 -2.91 0.40 -22.67
C SER A 100 -2.92 0.39 -21.14
N ILE A 101 -3.87 1.14 -20.55
CA ILE A 101 -4.13 1.11 -19.12
C ILE A 101 -4.52 -0.34 -18.90
N SER A 102 -3.61 -1.09 -18.29
CA SER A 102 -3.85 -2.47 -17.93
C SER A 102 -5.16 -2.49 -17.16
N LYS A 103 -6.07 -3.38 -17.58
CA LYS A 103 -7.41 -3.47 -16.99
C LYS A 103 -7.24 -3.56 -15.48
N VAL A 104 -7.78 -2.56 -14.79
CA VAL A 104 -7.77 -2.53 -13.34
C VAL A 104 -8.61 -3.71 -12.88
N ASP A 105 -8.02 -4.60 -12.08
CA ASP A 105 -8.72 -5.74 -11.52
C ASP A 105 -9.76 -5.24 -10.49
N LEU A 106 -11.00 -5.12 -10.97
CA LEU A 106 -12.13 -4.64 -10.18
C LEU A 106 -12.45 -5.60 -9.03
N ASP A 107 -12.18 -6.90 -9.19
CA ASP A 107 -12.42 -7.89 -8.14
C ASP A 107 -11.39 -7.76 -7.02
N ALA A 108 -10.12 -7.52 -7.37
CA ALA A 108 -9.09 -7.19 -6.37
C ALA A 108 -9.41 -5.89 -5.61
N LEU A 109 -9.99 -4.89 -6.28
CA LEU A 109 -10.43 -3.65 -5.62
C LEU A 109 -11.61 -3.88 -4.67
N ARG A 110 -12.64 -4.61 -5.10
CA ARG A 110 -13.78 -4.96 -4.23
C ARG A 110 -13.35 -5.78 -3.03
N ALA A 111 -12.44 -6.75 -3.20
CA ALA A 111 -11.91 -7.54 -2.09
C ALA A 111 -11.20 -6.66 -1.05
N ARG A 112 -10.42 -5.67 -1.49
CA ARG A 112 -9.78 -4.69 -0.59
C ARG A 112 -10.80 -3.81 0.12
N GLU A 113 -11.83 -3.35 -0.60
CA GLU A 113 -12.93 -2.57 -0.03
C GLU A 113 -13.67 -3.36 1.06
N GLU A 114 -14.08 -4.59 0.77
CA GLU A 114 -14.76 -5.47 1.72
C GLU A 114 -13.90 -5.77 2.95
N GLN A 115 -12.60 -6.01 2.77
CA GLN A 115 -11.68 -6.19 3.89
C GLN A 115 -11.63 -4.94 4.77
N THR A 116 -11.50 -3.76 4.16
CA THR A 116 -11.46 -2.48 4.89
C THR A 116 -12.76 -2.24 5.65
N ILE A 117 -13.91 -2.49 5.03
CA ILE A 117 -15.23 -2.38 5.68
C ILE A 117 -15.34 -3.35 6.86
N ARG A 118 -14.88 -4.60 6.70
CA ARG A 118 -14.92 -5.62 7.76
C ARG A 118 -14.06 -5.22 8.94
N GLU A 119 -12.87 -4.66 8.68
CA GLU A 119 -11.98 -4.16 9.73
C GLU A 119 -12.55 -2.95 10.46
N MET A 120 -13.15 -2.00 9.74
CA MET A 120 -13.83 -0.84 10.34
C MET A 120 -15.01 -1.28 11.22
N LYS A 121 -15.90 -2.13 10.69
CA LYS A 121 -17.02 -2.69 11.46
C LYS A 121 -16.55 -3.44 12.70
N ARG A 122 -15.44 -4.19 12.62
CA ARG A 122 -14.85 -4.87 13.78
C ARG A 122 -14.34 -3.87 14.82
N LYS A 123 -13.65 -2.80 14.41
CA LYS A 123 -13.17 -1.75 15.32
C LYS A 123 -14.33 -1.03 16.02
N ASP A 124 -15.40 -0.74 15.29
CA ASP A 124 -16.58 -0.11 15.87
C ASP A 124 -17.32 -1.04 16.83
N ALA A 125 -17.41 -2.34 16.51
CA ALA A 125 -17.99 -3.35 17.39
C ALA A 125 -17.18 -3.61 18.67
N GLN A 126 -15.92 -3.16 18.72
CA GLN A 126 -15.07 -3.25 19.92
C GLN A 126 -15.20 -2.02 20.84
N LYS A 127 -15.77 -0.91 20.36
CA LYS A 127 -15.97 0.29 21.17
C LYS A 127 -17.35 0.23 21.84
N GLY A 128 -17.36 0.25 23.17
CA GLY A 128 -18.62 0.35 23.92
C GLY A 128 -19.23 1.75 23.76
N LYS A 129 -20.55 1.82 23.54
CA LYS A 129 -21.28 3.09 23.43
C LYS A 129 -21.74 3.54 24.82
N GLY A 130 -21.24 4.67 25.30
CA GLY A 130 -21.63 5.22 26.61
C GLY A 130 -21.10 4.43 27.82
N VAL A 131 -20.03 3.64 27.63
CA VAL A 131 -19.43 2.83 28.69
C VAL A 131 -18.31 3.60 29.40
N SER A 132 -18.03 3.25 30.66
CA SER A 132 -16.91 3.84 31.40
C SER A 132 -15.56 3.38 30.84
N LYS A 133 -14.49 4.15 31.12
CA LYS A 133 -13.13 3.77 30.73
C LYS A 133 -12.75 2.39 31.29
N GLU A 134 -13.17 2.10 32.53
CA GLU A 134 -12.92 0.81 33.17
C GLU A 134 -13.60 -0.35 32.42
N ALA A 135 -14.85 -0.16 31.98
CA ALA A 135 -15.58 -1.16 31.21
C ALA A 135 -14.87 -1.48 29.89
N GLN A 136 -14.39 -0.45 29.19
CA GLN A 136 -13.63 -0.62 27.95
C GLN A 136 -12.30 -1.35 28.20
N GLU A 137 -11.59 -1.06 29.29
CA GLU A 137 -10.34 -1.75 29.64
C GLU A 137 -10.56 -3.23 29.99
N ILE A 138 -11.66 -3.55 30.68
CA ILE A 138 -12.06 -4.94 30.96
C ILE A 138 -12.40 -5.66 29.66
N PHE A 139 -13.17 -5.03 28.77
CA PHE A 139 -13.47 -5.55 27.44
C PHE A 139 -12.19 -5.84 26.65
N ASP A 140 -11.25 -4.89 26.62
CA ASP A 140 -9.96 -5.03 25.95
C ASP A 140 -9.06 -6.12 26.56
N ALA A 141 -9.21 -6.43 27.85
CA ALA A 141 -8.49 -7.50 28.51
C ALA A 141 -9.06 -8.89 28.12
N ILE A 142 -10.39 -9.01 28.08
CA ILE A 142 -11.07 -10.27 27.75
C ILE A 142 -10.95 -10.56 26.24
N SER A 143 -11.17 -9.55 25.39
CA SER A 143 -11.18 -9.67 23.92
C SER A 143 -9.86 -10.14 23.31
N ARG A 144 -8.74 -10.03 24.04
CA ARG A 144 -7.43 -10.59 23.63
C ARG A 144 -7.38 -12.12 23.66
N THR A 145 -8.23 -12.74 24.47
CA THR A 145 -8.13 -14.18 24.76
C THR A 145 -9.40 -14.94 24.39
N LEU A 146 -10.55 -14.28 24.45
CA LEU A 146 -11.85 -14.91 24.23
C LEU A 146 -12.69 -14.07 23.25
N PRO A 147 -13.55 -14.73 22.44
CA PRO A 147 -14.51 -14.04 21.60
C PRO A 147 -15.48 -13.24 22.48
N THR A 148 -15.58 -11.95 22.19
CA THR A 148 -16.34 -10.98 22.99
C THR A 148 -17.07 -9.99 22.09
N ARG A 149 -18.23 -9.52 22.56
CA ARG A 149 -18.97 -8.42 21.94
C ARG A 149 -19.63 -7.55 23.01
N TRP A 150 -19.95 -6.34 22.63
CA TRP A 150 -20.86 -5.48 23.38
C TRP A 150 -22.31 -5.87 23.12
N ALA A 151 -23.12 -5.87 24.19
CA ALA A 151 -24.58 -5.88 24.15
C ALA A 151 -25.05 -4.68 24.97
N ASP A 152 -25.21 -3.53 24.30
CA ASP A 152 -25.39 -2.22 24.93
C ASP A 152 -24.24 -1.88 25.90
N ALA A 153 -24.52 -1.90 27.20
CA ALA A 153 -23.53 -1.71 28.26
C ALA A 153 -22.99 -3.04 28.82
N ASP A 154 -23.57 -4.18 28.46
CA ASP A 154 -23.14 -5.49 28.93
C ASP A 154 -22.05 -6.07 28.02
N ILE A 155 -21.10 -6.81 28.59
CA ILE A 155 -20.08 -7.53 27.82
C ILE A 155 -20.50 -9.00 27.74
N VAL A 156 -20.68 -9.50 26.51
CA VAL A 156 -20.99 -10.91 26.26
C VAL A 156 -19.73 -11.63 25.80
N VAL A 157 -19.30 -12.62 26.58
CA VAL A 157 -18.13 -13.46 26.32
C VAL A 157 -18.59 -14.86 25.91
N ASN A 158 -18.02 -15.37 24.82
CA ASN A 158 -18.27 -16.74 24.32
C ASN A 158 -19.77 -17.08 24.16
N ASP A 159 -20.58 -16.07 23.79
CA ASP A 159 -22.03 -16.17 23.62
C ASP A 159 -22.79 -16.68 24.87
N ALA A 160 -22.20 -16.58 26.06
CA ALA A 160 -22.78 -17.22 27.24
C ALA A 160 -22.51 -16.55 28.57
N VAL A 161 -21.34 -15.95 28.74
CA VAL A 161 -21.01 -15.25 29.99
C VAL A 161 -21.34 -13.79 29.81
N LEU A 162 -22.24 -13.26 30.63
CA LEU A 162 -22.56 -11.85 30.70
C LEU A 162 -21.78 -11.20 31.84
N VAL A 163 -21.08 -10.11 31.53
CA VAL A 163 -20.48 -9.21 32.52
C VAL A 163 -21.31 -7.92 32.52
N LYS A 164 -22.01 -7.68 33.63
CA LYS A 164 -22.85 -6.48 33.79
C LYS A 164 -22.13 -5.41 34.60
N PRO A 165 -22.48 -4.11 34.45
CA PRO A 165 -22.11 -3.09 35.42
C PRO A 165 -22.52 -3.51 36.84
N PRO A 166 -21.70 -3.33 37.89
CA PRO A 166 -20.44 -2.57 37.99
C PRO A 166 -19.15 -3.29 37.53
N TYR A 167 -19.25 -4.36 36.73
CA TYR A 167 -18.12 -5.14 36.17
C TYR A 167 -17.22 -5.80 37.22
N THR A 168 -17.77 -6.05 38.41
CA THR A 168 -17.10 -6.80 39.48
C THR A 168 -17.11 -8.30 39.23
N LEU A 169 -16.27 -9.03 39.96
CA LEU A 169 -16.23 -10.50 39.90
C LEU A 169 -17.58 -11.15 40.24
N ASP A 170 -18.40 -10.48 41.06
CA ASP A 170 -19.73 -10.96 41.46
C ASP A 170 -20.82 -10.63 40.42
N SER A 171 -20.51 -9.74 39.47
CA SER A 171 -21.43 -9.35 38.38
C SER A 171 -21.35 -10.28 37.16
N LEU A 172 -20.55 -11.34 37.25
CA LEU A 172 -20.38 -12.36 36.22
C LEU A 172 -21.54 -13.37 36.29
N LYS A 173 -22.34 -13.44 35.23
CA LYS A 173 -23.44 -14.41 35.11
C LYS A 173 -23.20 -15.32 33.92
N ALA A 174 -23.31 -16.64 34.14
CA ALA A 174 -23.29 -17.63 33.07
C ALA A 174 -24.33 -18.72 33.35
N PRO A 175 -24.86 -19.39 32.32
CA PRO A 175 -25.69 -20.58 32.49
C PRO A 175 -24.86 -21.73 33.08
N ALA A 176 -25.51 -22.63 33.84
CA ALA A 176 -24.86 -23.73 34.56
C ALA A 176 -24.01 -24.63 33.64
N ASP A 177 -24.43 -24.82 32.39
CA ASP A 177 -23.74 -25.64 31.38
C ASP A 177 -22.37 -25.08 30.96
N LYS A 178 -22.07 -23.80 31.24
CA LYS A 178 -20.84 -23.13 30.82
C LYS A 178 -20.00 -22.60 31.98
N ALA A 179 -20.00 -23.31 33.12
CA ALA A 179 -19.20 -22.99 34.30
C ALA A 179 -17.69 -22.84 34.02
N GLN A 180 -17.14 -23.60 33.06
CA GLN A 180 -15.73 -23.49 32.66
C GLN A 180 -15.41 -22.12 32.03
N SER A 181 -16.29 -21.61 31.16
CA SER A 181 -16.12 -20.28 30.57
C SER A 181 -16.21 -19.19 31.63
N LEU A 182 -17.08 -19.33 32.63
CA LEU A 182 -17.16 -18.41 33.78
C LEU A 182 -15.84 -18.40 34.55
N ALA A 183 -15.28 -19.56 34.90
CA ALA A 183 -14.01 -19.65 35.62
C ALA A 183 -12.85 -18.99 34.86
N GLN A 184 -12.80 -19.16 33.53
CA GLN A 184 -11.81 -18.51 32.68
C GLN A 184 -11.97 -16.99 32.67
N VAL A 185 -13.20 -16.49 32.47
CA VAL A 185 -13.50 -15.04 32.48
C VAL A 185 -13.15 -14.44 33.85
N ARG A 186 -13.54 -15.11 34.94
CA ARG A 186 -13.21 -14.69 36.31
C ARG A 186 -11.70 -14.54 36.50
N LYS A 187 -10.91 -15.51 36.04
CA LYS A 187 -9.43 -15.44 36.13
C LYS A 187 -8.85 -14.28 35.34
N ILE A 188 -9.40 -13.96 34.16
CA ILE A 188 -8.95 -12.83 33.34
C ILE A 188 -9.26 -11.50 34.05
N VAL A 189 -10.48 -11.34 34.58
CA VAL A 189 -10.90 -10.13 35.29
C VAL A 189 -10.11 -9.95 36.59
N GLU A 190 -9.85 -11.03 37.36
CA GLU A 190 -8.97 -11.01 38.53
C GLU A 190 -7.56 -10.53 38.17
N ASN A 191 -6.98 -11.04 37.08
CA ASN A 191 -5.67 -10.62 36.60
C ASN A 191 -5.67 -9.15 36.15
N TYR A 192 -6.76 -8.67 35.53
CA TYR A 192 -6.93 -7.25 35.22
C TYR A 192 -6.90 -6.39 36.48
N TYR A 193 -7.68 -6.71 37.52
CA TYR A 193 -7.68 -5.95 38.77
C TYR A 193 -6.33 -6.00 39.51
N LYS A 194 -5.65 -7.16 39.51
CA LYS A 194 -4.29 -7.28 40.06
C LYS A 194 -3.31 -6.37 39.32
N ARG A 195 -3.36 -6.32 37.98
CA ARG A 195 -2.52 -5.45 37.16
C ARG A 195 -2.85 -3.96 37.34
N LYS A 196 -4.13 -3.63 37.48
CA LYS A 196 -4.59 -2.27 37.76
C LYS A 196 -4.06 -1.77 39.11
N ASN A 197 -4.14 -2.61 40.14
CA ASN A 197 -3.66 -2.28 41.49
C ASN A 197 -2.13 -2.23 41.60
N ALA A 198 -1.42 -3.01 40.78
CA ALA A 198 0.04 -3.02 40.72
C ALA A 198 0.68 -1.80 40.01
N GLY A 199 -0.11 -0.80 39.62
CA GLY A 199 0.36 0.39 38.90
C GLY A 199 0.62 0.09 37.42
N GLY A 200 -0.22 0.64 36.54
CA GLY A 200 -0.27 0.31 35.11
C GLY A 200 1.07 0.38 34.38
N ALA A 201 1.72 -0.77 34.21
CA ALA A 201 2.79 -0.95 33.23
C ALA A 201 2.18 -1.10 31.83
N THR A 202 1.85 0.03 31.20
CA THR A 202 1.43 0.06 29.80
C THR A 202 2.57 -0.36 28.88
N ARG A 203 2.33 -1.47 28.17
CA ARG A 203 2.73 -1.73 26.76
C ARG A 203 4.03 -1.05 26.29
N ALA A 204 5.14 -1.77 26.39
CA ALA A 204 6.28 -1.48 25.52
C ALA A 204 5.82 -1.60 24.05
N PRO A 205 6.07 -0.61 23.18
CA PRO A 205 5.90 -0.81 21.75
C PRO A 205 6.85 -1.93 21.33
N VAL A 206 6.35 -2.90 20.55
CA VAL A 206 7.19 -3.90 19.89
C VAL A 206 7.98 -3.17 18.80
N ALA A 207 9.03 -2.46 19.21
CA ALA A 207 10.08 -1.99 18.32
C ALA A 207 11.03 -3.17 18.13
N MET A 208 10.90 -3.88 17.01
CA MET A 208 11.92 -4.83 16.60
C MET A 208 13.21 -4.05 16.29
N PRO A 209 14.35 -4.29 16.94
CA PRO A 209 15.60 -3.71 16.49
C PRO A 209 16.01 -4.45 15.21
N ILE A 210 15.98 -3.77 14.08
CA ILE A 210 16.70 -4.22 12.87
C ILE A 210 18.19 -4.20 13.25
N ALA A 211 18.78 -5.40 13.33
CA ALA A 211 20.21 -5.54 13.55
C ALA A 211 20.98 -4.97 12.33
N PRO A 212 22.04 -4.18 12.53
CA PRO A 212 22.89 -3.75 11.43
C PRO A 212 23.64 -4.96 10.88
N ARG A 213 23.38 -5.33 9.61
CA ARG A 213 24.16 -6.34 8.91
C ARG A 213 25.58 -5.81 8.68
N LYS A 214 26.55 -6.50 9.28
CA LYS A 214 27.99 -6.30 9.13
C LYS A 214 28.51 -7.23 8.02
N GLY A 215 29.31 -6.68 7.10
CA GLY A 215 30.16 -7.40 6.14
C GLY A 215 29.55 -7.49 4.74
N GLY A 216 30.26 -7.15 3.66
CA GLY A 216 31.65 -6.71 3.51
C GLY A 216 31.88 -6.14 2.12
#